data_AF-A0A1T4XN35-F1
#
_entry.id   AF-A0A1T4XN35-F1
#
_cell.length_a   1.000
_cell.length_b   1.000
_cell.length_c   1.000
_cell.angle_alpha   90.00
_cell.angle_beta   90.00
_cell.angle_gamma   90.00
#
_symmetry.space_group_name_H-M   'P 1'
#
loop_
_entity.id
_entity.type
_entity.pdbx_description
1 polymer ?
#
loop_
_entity_poly.entity_id
_entity_poly.type
_entity_poly.pdbx_seq_one_letter_code
_entity_poly.pdbx_strand_id
1 'polypeptide(L)'
;MNFRKSYSKFTVIRAMVQGVAIGLAAVLVIGLTIFSTGGKDAKPSKTVATSGPNTEESEEKPADGTAIPMYVKQHGVFSSEETATEFITSNPALANTAIIQVGDQFYIWGAVWLKESQVVLKEGEDAFKKKIQVTPGTCKTADINEVKKALLAEDLSKIKLSKAKDDAKKESDFEKKLTAITAFTKDSSIARLHLLSHYSSQDPCFKIQF
;
A
#
# COMPACT_ATOMS: atom_id res chain seq x y z
N MET A 1 23.44 16.71 49.36
CA MET A 1 23.29 15.44 50.10
C MET A 1 22.93 14.34 49.10
N ASN A 2 23.81 13.36 48.88
CA ASN A 2 23.55 12.24 47.97
C ASN A 2 22.88 11.09 48.76
N PHE A 3 21.58 10.92 48.60
CA PHE A 3 20.84 9.81 49.19
C PHE A 3 21.08 8.53 48.37
N ARG A 4 22.08 7.74 48.75
CA ARG A 4 22.29 6.41 48.19
C ARG A 4 21.35 5.44 48.90
N LYS A 5 20.17 5.17 48.32
CA LYS A 5 19.23 4.15 48.83
C LYS A 5 19.91 2.77 48.75
N SER A 6 20.19 2.19 49.91
CA SER A 6 20.64 0.80 50.02
C SER A 6 19.40 -0.10 50.02
N TYR A 7 19.19 -0.85 48.94
CA TYR A 7 18.14 -1.86 48.89
C TYR A 7 18.63 -3.12 49.61
N SER A 8 17.84 -3.59 50.58
CA SER A 8 18.13 -4.84 51.29
C SER A 8 18.23 -6.01 50.30
N LYS A 9 19.23 -6.88 50.49
CA LYS A 9 19.45 -8.08 49.67
C LYS A 9 18.19 -8.95 49.57
N PHE A 10 17.33 -8.91 50.59
CA PHE A 10 16.05 -9.62 50.63
C PHE A 10 15.03 -9.10 49.61
N THR A 11 15.03 -7.79 49.32
CA THR A 11 14.14 -7.17 48.32
C THR A 11 14.56 -7.56 46.90
N VAL A 12 15.87 -7.66 46.65
CA VAL A 12 16.41 -8.09 45.35
C VAL A 12 16.06 -9.55 45.06
N ILE A 13 16.14 -10.43 46.06
CA ILE A 13 15.78 -11.84 45.93
C ILE A 13 14.29 -12.01 45.63
N ARG A 14 13.41 -11.26 46.29
CA ARG A 14 11.96 -11.30 46.00
C ARG A 14 11.62 -10.84 44.58
N ALA A 15 12.29 -9.80 44.08
CA ALA A 15 12.12 -9.32 42.72
C ALA A 15 12.59 -10.36 41.67
N MET A 16 13.70 -11.06 41.93
CA MET A 16 14.17 -12.15 41.06
C MET A 16 13.17 -13.31 40.99
N VAL A 17 12.61 -13.73 42.13
CA VAL A 17 11.62 -14.82 42.17
C VAL A 17 10.35 -14.47 41.39
N GLN A 18 9.87 -13.22 41.51
CA GLN A 18 8.72 -12.76 40.71
C GLN A 18 9.04 -12.72 39.20
N GLY A 19 10.24 -12.28 38.83
CA GLY A 19 10.68 -12.28 37.42
C GLY A 19 10.69 -13.68 36.80
N VAL A 20 11.22 -14.68 37.53
CA VAL A 20 11.27 -16.07 37.07
C VAL A 20 9.86 -16.68 36.94
N ALA A 21 8.95 -16.38 37.87
CA ALA A 21 7.58 -16.87 37.81
C ALA A 21 6.81 -16.34 36.58
N ILE A 22 6.99 -15.06 36.26
CA ILE A 22 6.36 -14.44 35.07
C ILE A 22 6.96 -15.02 33.77
N GLY A 23 8.28 -15.23 33.74
CA GLY A 23 8.96 -15.84 32.59
C GLY A 23 8.48 -17.27 32.30
N LEU A 24 8.33 -18.10 33.34
CA LEU A 24 7.79 -19.46 33.21
C LEU A 24 6.34 -19.49 32.71
N ALA A 25 5.51 -18.55 33.17
CA ALA A 25 4.13 -18.42 32.70
C ALA A 25 4.07 -18.07 31.20
N ALA A 26 4.93 -17.16 30.72
CA ALA A 26 4.97 -16.78 29.31
C ALA A 26 5.40 -17.95 28.40
N VAL A 27 6.41 -18.72 28.80
CA VAL A 27 6.86 -19.91 28.05
C VAL A 27 5.77 -20.99 28.00
N LEU A 28 5.03 -21.20 29.08
CA LEU A 28 3.89 -22.13 29.10
C LEU A 28 2.77 -21.71 28.14
N VAL A 29 2.43 -20.42 28.09
CA VAL A 29 1.40 -19.91 27.18
C VAL A 29 1.81 -20.11 25.73
N ILE A 30 3.05 -19.77 25.36
CA ILE A 30 3.57 -19.97 23.99
C ILE A 30 3.69 -21.45 23.65
N GLY A 31 4.13 -22.29 24.59
CA GLY A 31 4.19 -23.73 24.40
C GLY A 31 2.81 -24.35 24.17
N LEU A 32 1.80 -23.89 24.93
CA LEU A 32 0.42 -24.34 24.77
C LEU A 32 -0.19 -23.89 23.44
N THR A 33 0.09 -22.67 22.98
CA THR A 33 -0.42 -22.19 21.68
C THR A 33 0.22 -22.95 20.51
N ILE A 34 1.51 -23.28 20.57
CA ILE A 34 2.17 -24.12 19.56
C ILE A 34 1.64 -25.56 19.60
N PHE A 35 1.48 -26.13 20.80
CA PHE A 35 0.96 -27.50 20.95
C PHE A 35 -0.51 -27.61 20.51
N SER A 36 -1.34 -26.60 20.80
CA SER A 36 -2.75 -26.59 20.46
C SER A 36 -3.03 -26.25 18.99
N THR A 37 -2.13 -25.53 18.31
CA THR A 37 -2.25 -25.23 16.87
C THR A 37 -1.51 -26.23 15.99
N GLY A 38 -0.79 -27.20 16.59
CA GLY A 38 -0.17 -28.35 15.93
C GLY A 38 -1.20 -29.39 15.45
N GLY A 39 -2.04 -28.97 14.51
CA GLY A 39 -2.84 -29.86 13.68
C GLY A 39 -1.94 -30.83 12.93
N LYS A 40 -2.35 -32.10 12.94
CA LYS A 40 -1.77 -33.19 12.16
C LYS A 40 -1.65 -32.81 10.67
N ASP A 41 -0.60 -33.35 10.05
CA ASP A 41 -0.27 -33.33 8.62
C ASP A 41 0.59 -32.16 8.10
N ALA A 42 1.91 -32.26 8.32
CA ALA A 42 2.89 -31.70 7.40
C ALA A 42 4.15 -32.59 7.35
N LYS A 43 4.34 -33.31 6.23
CA LYS A 43 5.59 -34.01 5.91
C LYS A 43 6.77 -33.01 5.88
N PRO A 44 7.98 -33.38 6.34
CA PRO A 44 9.12 -32.49 6.30
C PRO A 44 9.66 -32.45 4.86
N SER A 45 9.51 -31.31 4.18
CA SER A 45 10.16 -31.07 2.91
C SER A 45 10.95 -29.76 2.97
N LYS A 46 12.27 -29.94 3.02
CA LYS A 46 13.32 -29.04 2.53
C LYS A 46 13.49 -27.68 3.24
N THR A 47 14.56 -27.65 4.04
CA THR A 47 15.63 -26.62 4.01
C THR A 47 15.20 -25.18 3.78
N VAL A 48 15.26 -24.40 4.86
CA VAL A 48 15.29 -22.93 4.82
C VAL A 48 16.47 -22.48 3.96
N ALA A 49 16.18 -21.97 2.77
CA ALA A 49 17.17 -21.26 1.95
C ALA A 49 17.27 -19.82 2.48
N THR A 50 18.41 -19.49 3.08
CA THR A 50 18.87 -18.11 3.19
C THR A 50 19.34 -17.68 1.81
N SER A 51 18.54 -16.90 1.10
CA SER A 51 18.95 -16.22 -0.13
C SER A 51 18.11 -14.96 -0.25
N GLY A 52 18.78 -13.80 -0.23
CA GLY A 52 18.14 -12.50 -0.43
C GLY A 52 17.38 -12.44 -1.75
N PRO A 53 16.42 -11.51 -1.91
CA PRO A 53 15.60 -11.46 -3.10
C PRO A 53 16.47 -11.08 -4.31
N ASN A 54 16.79 -12.10 -5.11
CA ASN A 54 17.18 -11.92 -6.50
C ASN A 54 15.88 -11.75 -7.28
N THR A 55 15.52 -10.49 -7.56
CA THR A 55 14.37 -10.16 -8.39
C THR A 55 14.79 -10.34 -9.85
N GLU A 56 14.55 -11.52 -10.40
CA GLU A 56 14.46 -11.68 -11.85
C GLU A 56 13.23 -10.91 -12.33
N GLU A 57 13.48 -9.88 -13.14
CA GLU A 57 12.47 -9.15 -13.88
C GLU A 57 11.77 -10.11 -14.86
N SER A 58 10.55 -10.53 -14.53
CA SER A 58 9.61 -11.05 -15.52
C SER A 58 8.59 -9.96 -15.81
N GLU A 59 8.69 -9.37 -17.00
CA GLU A 59 7.64 -8.53 -17.58
C GLU A 59 6.44 -9.41 -17.97
N GLU A 60 5.69 -9.88 -16.97
CA GLU A 60 4.40 -10.49 -17.19
C GLU A 60 3.31 -9.42 -17.10
N LYS A 61 2.77 -9.07 -18.27
CA LYS A 61 1.55 -8.29 -18.41
C LYS A 61 0.41 -9.10 -17.76
N PRO A 62 -0.30 -8.57 -16.74
CA PRO A 62 -1.26 -9.37 -15.99
C PRO A 62 -2.49 -9.72 -16.84
N ALA A 63 -2.69 -11.03 -17.03
CA ALA A 63 -3.90 -11.61 -17.59
C ALA A 63 -5.14 -11.31 -16.72
N ASP A 64 -6.32 -11.32 -17.34
CA ASP A 64 -7.59 -10.93 -16.71
C ASP A 64 -7.88 -11.65 -15.39
N GLY A 65 -8.27 -10.87 -14.39
CA GLY A 65 -8.56 -11.32 -13.02
C GLY A 65 -7.36 -11.37 -12.07
N THR A 66 -6.13 -11.21 -12.55
CA THR A 66 -4.93 -11.33 -11.71
C THR A 66 -4.63 -10.03 -10.95
N ALA A 67 -4.31 -10.14 -9.66
CA ALA A 67 -3.84 -9.02 -8.85
C ALA A 67 -2.58 -8.40 -9.48
N ILE A 68 -2.63 -7.09 -9.69
CA ILE A 68 -1.58 -6.32 -10.35
C ILE A 68 -0.69 -5.73 -9.26
N PRO A 69 0.59 -6.16 -9.15
CA PRO A 69 1.51 -5.57 -8.20
C PRO A 69 1.84 -4.13 -8.62
N MET A 70 1.76 -3.21 -7.68
CA MET A 70 2.19 -1.83 -7.86
C MET A 70 2.99 -1.36 -6.64
N TYR A 71 3.70 -0.26 -6.80
CA TYR A 71 4.52 0.33 -5.77
C TYR A 71 4.09 1.77 -5.56
N VAL A 72 3.92 2.17 -4.31
CA VAL A 72 3.45 3.51 -3.95
C VAL A 72 4.47 4.22 -3.08
N LYS A 73 4.55 5.53 -3.23
CA LYS A 73 5.22 6.40 -2.28
C LYS A 73 4.20 6.87 -1.25
N GLN A 74 4.30 6.38 -0.02
CA GLN A 74 3.37 6.66 1.06
C GLN A 74 3.98 7.69 2.02
N HIS A 75 3.19 8.73 2.34
CA HIS A 75 3.55 9.81 3.28
C HIS A 75 2.89 9.63 4.66
N GLY A 76 1.77 8.91 4.74
CA GLY A 76 1.08 8.71 6.01
C GLY A 76 -0.13 7.79 5.92
N VAL A 77 -0.66 7.42 7.08
CA VAL A 77 -1.92 6.69 7.25
C VAL A 77 -2.69 7.30 8.42
N PHE A 78 -3.98 7.50 8.24
CA PHE A 78 -4.86 8.17 9.18
C PHE A 78 -6.13 7.34 9.39
N SER A 79 -6.75 7.47 10.55
CA SER A 79 -8.04 6.84 10.86
C SER A 79 -9.25 7.65 10.39
N SER A 80 -9.03 8.89 9.93
CA SER A 80 -10.07 9.83 9.51
C SER A 80 -9.63 10.60 8.26
N GLU A 81 -10.58 10.84 7.37
CA GLU A 81 -10.39 11.65 6.16
C GLU A 81 -10.06 13.11 6.51
N GLU A 82 -10.71 13.65 7.53
CA GLU A 82 -10.50 15.03 7.99
C GLU A 82 -9.05 15.27 8.40
N THR A 83 -8.48 14.38 9.22
CA THR A 83 -7.09 14.51 9.68
C THR A 83 -6.09 14.26 8.54
N ALA A 84 -6.40 13.35 7.60
CA ALA A 84 -5.58 13.19 6.40
C ALA A 84 -5.58 14.46 5.53
N THR A 85 -6.76 15.09 5.39
CA THR A 85 -6.93 16.33 4.61
C THR A 85 -6.18 17.48 5.28
N GLU A 86 -6.33 17.66 6.59
CA GLU A 86 -5.62 18.68 7.36
C GLU A 86 -4.10 18.54 7.17
N PHE A 87 -3.58 17.32 7.28
CA PHE A 87 -2.15 17.04 7.08
C PHE A 87 -1.64 17.39 5.68
N ILE A 88 -2.41 17.18 4.62
CA ILE A 88 -2.01 17.58 3.26
C ILE A 88 -2.05 19.10 3.14
N THR A 89 -3.09 19.74 3.67
CA THR A 89 -3.25 21.21 3.57
C THR A 89 -2.19 21.96 4.37
N SER A 90 -1.71 21.40 5.48
CA SER A 90 -0.62 21.99 6.28
C SER A 90 0.76 21.82 5.64
N ASN A 91 0.91 20.94 4.64
CA ASN A 91 2.18 20.58 4.03
C ASN A 91 2.18 20.82 2.52
N PRO A 92 2.62 21.99 2.04
CA PRO A 92 2.63 22.33 0.60
C PRO A 92 3.40 21.33 -0.28
N ALA A 93 4.39 20.62 0.29
CA ALA A 93 5.14 19.56 -0.40
C ALA A 93 4.25 18.37 -0.84
N LEU A 94 3.06 18.22 -0.24
CA LEU A 94 2.12 17.13 -0.50
C LEU A 94 0.99 17.54 -1.47
N ALA A 95 1.08 18.69 -2.14
CA ALA A 95 0.03 19.18 -3.03
C ALA A 95 -0.36 18.22 -4.17
N ASN A 96 0.56 17.34 -4.58
CA ASN A 96 0.34 16.34 -5.63
C ASN A 96 -0.01 14.95 -5.09
N THR A 97 -0.29 14.84 -3.78
CA THR A 97 -0.72 13.58 -3.17
C THR A 97 -2.21 13.35 -3.36
N ALA A 98 -2.63 12.10 -3.17
CA ALA A 98 -4.03 11.73 -3.08
C ALA A 98 -4.29 11.02 -1.75
N ILE A 99 -5.50 11.17 -1.24
CA ILE A 99 -6.03 10.37 -0.13
C ILE A 99 -6.72 9.14 -0.74
N ILE A 100 -6.32 7.95 -0.30
CA ILE A 100 -6.91 6.68 -0.71
C ILE A 100 -7.48 6.01 0.52
N GLN A 101 -8.79 5.73 0.48
CA GLN A 101 -9.43 4.92 1.50
C GLN A 101 -9.22 3.43 1.20
N VAL A 102 -8.67 2.68 2.16
CA VAL A 102 -8.59 1.21 2.10
C VAL A 102 -9.08 0.66 3.43
N GLY A 103 -10.28 0.06 3.41
CA GLY A 103 -10.99 -0.29 4.65
C GLY A 103 -11.37 0.97 5.43
N ASP A 104 -11.07 0.98 6.73
CA ASP A 104 -11.38 2.09 7.64
C ASP A 104 -10.19 3.07 7.81
N GLN A 105 -9.22 3.02 6.90
CA GLN A 105 -8.00 3.83 6.95
C GLN A 105 -7.83 4.66 5.69
N PHE A 106 -7.22 5.84 5.88
CA PHE A 106 -6.97 6.84 4.85
C PHE A 106 -5.47 6.99 4.65
N TYR A 107 -5.01 6.58 3.48
CA TYR A 107 -3.60 6.57 3.11
C TYR A 107 -3.28 7.79 2.26
N ILE A 108 -2.16 8.45 2.55
CA ILE A 108 -1.65 9.56 1.72
C ILE A 108 -0.55 9.02 0.84
N TRP A 109 -0.80 8.98 -0.47
CA TRP A 109 0.19 8.56 -1.46
C TRP A 109 0.57 9.70 -2.38
N GLY A 110 1.85 9.79 -2.73
CA GLY A 110 2.37 10.82 -3.63
C GLY A 110 2.52 10.39 -5.08
N ALA A 111 2.66 9.08 -5.34
CA ALA A 111 2.75 8.52 -6.69
C ALA A 111 2.61 6.99 -6.68
N VAL A 112 2.28 6.42 -7.83
CA VAL A 112 2.14 4.97 -8.06
C VAL A 112 2.95 4.53 -9.28
N TRP A 113 3.77 3.50 -9.11
CA TRP A 113 4.61 2.89 -10.15
C TRP A 113 4.28 1.42 -10.37
N LEU A 114 4.58 0.94 -11.57
CA LEU A 114 4.45 -0.47 -11.94
C LEU A 114 5.67 -1.29 -11.52
N LYS A 115 6.86 -0.68 -11.51
CA LYS A 115 8.12 -1.33 -11.14
C LYS A 115 8.71 -0.67 -9.89
N GLU A 116 9.32 -1.48 -9.04
CA GLU A 116 9.92 -1.03 -7.78
C GLU A 116 11.12 -0.09 -8.00
N SER A 117 11.90 -0.36 -9.04
CA SER A 117 13.09 0.41 -9.44
C SER A 117 12.78 1.85 -9.86
N GLN A 118 11.52 2.16 -10.16
CA GLN A 118 11.08 3.49 -10.58
C GLN A 118 10.69 4.39 -9.39
N VAL A 119 10.60 3.84 -8.18
CA VAL A 119 10.19 4.60 -7.01
C VAL A 119 11.33 5.52 -6.58
N VAL A 120 11.11 6.82 -6.71
CA VAL A 120 12.07 7.85 -6.28
C VAL A 120 11.65 8.39 -4.92
N LEU A 121 12.53 8.23 -3.92
CA LEU A 121 12.45 8.86 -2.60
C LEU A 121 13.59 9.87 -2.51
N LYS A 122 13.29 11.13 -2.17
CA LYS A 122 14.33 12.13 -1.95
C LYS A 122 14.91 11.96 -0.54
N GLU A 123 16.19 12.30 -0.39
CA GLU A 123 16.83 12.32 0.92
C GLU A 123 16.13 13.34 1.83
N GLY A 124 15.79 12.93 3.06
CA GLY A 124 15.02 13.75 4.00
C GLY A 124 13.53 13.89 3.69
N GLU A 125 13.00 13.16 2.68
CA GLU A 125 11.56 13.08 2.46
C GLU A 125 10.93 12.12 3.47
N ASP A 126 9.93 12.59 4.21
CA ASP A 126 9.10 11.77 5.10
C ASP A 126 8.13 10.91 4.27
N ALA A 127 8.69 9.96 3.52
CA ALA A 127 7.97 9.03 2.69
C ALA A 127 8.68 7.69 2.61
N PHE A 128 7.91 6.63 2.43
CA PHE A 128 8.46 5.30 2.21
C PHE A 128 7.77 4.60 1.05
N LYS A 129 8.49 3.62 0.50
CA LYS A 129 8.00 2.76 -0.57
C LYS A 129 7.17 1.63 0.01
N LYS A 130 5.98 1.40 -0.54
CA LYS A 130 5.12 0.26 -0.16
C LYS A 130 4.66 -0.48 -1.41
N LYS A 131 4.70 -1.82 -1.37
CA LYS A 131 4.09 -2.67 -2.39
C LYS A 131 2.59 -2.81 -2.11
N ILE A 132 1.78 -2.75 -3.15
CA ILE A 132 0.33 -2.94 -3.10
C ILE A 132 -0.08 -3.93 -4.19
N GLN A 133 -1.27 -4.49 -4.05
CA GLN A 133 -1.91 -5.33 -5.04
C GLN A 133 -3.22 -4.68 -5.47
N VAL A 134 -3.39 -4.50 -6.78
CA VAL A 134 -4.60 -3.90 -7.36
C VAL A 134 -5.36 -4.97 -8.12
N THR A 135 -6.55 -5.32 -7.65
CA THR A 135 -7.39 -6.35 -8.29
C THR A 135 -8.51 -5.68 -9.07
N PRO A 136 -8.75 -6.05 -10.34
CA PRO A 136 -9.92 -5.60 -11.09
C PRO A 136 -11.22 -5.98 -10.38
N GLY A 137 -12.17 -5.06 -10.33
CA GLY A 137 -13.51 -5.20 -9.77
C GLY A 137 -14.58 -5.04 -10.84
N THR A 138 -15.68 -4.37 -10.50
CA THR A 138 -16.77 -4.06 -11.44
C THR A 138 -16.97 -2.55 -11.49
N CYS A 139 -16.70 -1.96 -12.66
CA CYS A 139 -16.96 -0.55 -12.91
C CYS A 139 -18.46 -0.27 -13.06
N LYS A 140 -18.90 0.89 -12.57
CA LYS A 140 -20.24 1.46 -12.73
C LYS A 140 -20.35 2.29 -14.00
N THR A 141 -19.32 3.07 -14.35
CA THR A 141 -19.42 4.10 -15.41
C THR A 141 -18.41 3.91 -16.53
N ALA A 142 -17.21 3.38 -16.26
CA ALA A 142 -16.18 3.17 -17.27
C ALA A 142 -16.05 1.70 -17.74
N ASP A 143 -15.46 1.50 -18.93
CA ASP A 143 -15.02 0.17 -19.35
C ASP A 143 -13.73 -0.20 -18.60
N ILE A 144 -13.80 -1.27 -17.79
CA ILE A 144 -12.68 -1.74 -16.98
C ILE A 144 -11.43 -2.03 -17.81
N ASN A 145 -11.58 -2.46 -19.06
CA ASN A 145 -10.44 -2.76 -19.94
C ASN A 145 -9.74 -1.48 -20.38
N GLU A 146 -10.48 -0.40 -20.64
CA GLU A 146 -9.91 0.90 -20.98
C GLU A 146 -9.19 1.50 -19.77
N VAL A 147 -9.79 1.43 -18.58
CA VAL A 147 -9.15 1.93 -17.36
C VAL A 147 -7.91 1.10 -17.01
N LYS A 148 -7.99 -0.23 -17.10
CA LYS A 148 -6.84 -1.14 -16.87
C LYS A 148 -5.71 -0.84 -17.86
N LYS A 149 -6.03 -0.64 -19.14
CA LYS A 149 -5.04 -0.27 -20.16
C LYS A 149 -4.36 1.06 -19.84
N ALA A 150 -5.11 2.04 -19.32
CA ALA A 150 -4.54 3.31 -18.93
C ALA A 150 -3.69 3.24 -17.66
N LEU A 151 -4.15 2.50 -16.66
CA LEU A 151 -3.45 2.29 -15.41
C LEU A 151 -2.09 1.59 -15.64
N LEU A 152 -2.04 0.65 -16.58
CA LEU A 152 -0.83 -0.10 -16.97
C LEU A 152 0.02 0.57 -18.05
N ALA A 153 -0.40 1.71 -18.59
CA ALA A 153 0.41 2.42 -19.58
C ALA A 153 1.65 3.00 -18.92
N GLU A 154 2.80 2.92 -19.59
CA GLU A 154 4.03 3.59 -19.12
C GLU A 154 3.86 5.11 -19.11
N ASP A 155 3.23 5.64 -20.16
CA ASP A 155 2.93 7.05 -20.34
C ASP A 155 1.43 7.27 -20.55
N LEU A 156 0.77 7.86 -19.56
CA LEU A 156 -0.67 8.11 -19.59
C LEU A 156 -1.05 9.19 -20.62
N SER A 157 -0.13 10.07 -20.99
CA SER A 157 -0.39 11.14 -21.96
C SER A 157 -0.41 10.63 -23.40
N LYS A 158 0.15 9.43 -23.65
CA LYS A 158 0.23 8.80 -24.99
C LYS A 158 -0.86 7.78 -25.25
N ILE A 159 -1.76 7.56 -24.29
CA ILE A 159 -2.85 6.61 -24.46
C ILE A 159 -3.75 7.12 -25.59
N LYS A 160 -3.86 6.32 -26.65
CA LYS A 160 -4.86 6.54 -27.69
C LYS A 160 -6.23 6.21 -27.09
N LEU A 161 -6.92 7.26 -26.65
CA LEU A 161 -8.34 7.21 -26.34
C LEU A 161 -9.09 6.83 -27.62
N SER A 162 -10.06 5.93 -27.47
CA SER A 162 -10.95 5.51 -28.54
C SER A 162 -11.84 6.69 -28.94
N LYS A 163 -11.29 7.68 -29.67
CA LYS A 163 -12.09 8.80 -30.17
C LYS A 163 -13.33 8.22 -30.83
N ALA A 164 -14.50 8.59 -30.32
CA ALA A 164 -15.78 8.19 -30.88
C ALA A 164 -15.72 8.45 -32.39
N LYS A 165 -15.73 7.36 -33.17
CA LYS A 165 -15.94 7.46 -34.60
C LYS A 165 -17.38 7.93 -34.79
N ASP A 166 -17.50 9.00 -35.56
CA ASP A 166 -18.72 9.65 -36.01
C ASP A 166 -19.49 10.50 -34.98
N ASP A 167 -20.02 11.58 -35.54
CA ASP A 167 -20.57 12.80 -34.94
C ASP A 167 -21.36 12.66 -33.63
N ALA A 168 -21.14 13.64 -32.75
CA ALA A 168 -22.02 14.03 -31.64
C ALA A 168 -22.19 13.09 -30.43
N LYS A 169 -21.32 12.09 -30.21
CA LYS A 169 -21.24 11.44 -28.88
C LYS A 169 -20.37 12.25 -27.93
N LYS A 170 -21.00 12.77 -26.85
CA LYS A 170 -20.32 13.37 -25.69
C LYS A 170 -19.13 12.49 -25.27
N GLU A 171 -17.97 13.12 -25.08
CA GLU A 171 -16.79 12.50 -24.48
C GLU A 171 -17.18 11.67 -23.26
N SER A 172 -16.65 10.43 -23.18
CA SER A 172 -16.94 9.51 -22.09
C SER A 172 -16.43 10.08 -20.76
N ASP A 173 -16.99 9.63 -19.63
CA ASP A 173 -16.53 10.07 -18.30
C ASP A 173 -15.04 9.72 -18.11
N PHE A 174 -14.62 8.55 -18.58
CA PHE A 174 -13.22 8.14 -18.57
C PHE A 174 -12.30 9.09 -19.36
N GLU A 175 -12.66 9.46 -20.60
CA GLU A 175 -11.89 10.38 -21.42
C GLU A 175 -11.76 11.76 -20.75
N LYS A 176 -12.87 12.31 -20.23
CA LYS A 176 -12.84 13.60 -19.51
C LYS A 176 -11.89 13.59 -18.32
N LYS A 177 -11.91 12.50 -17.53
CA LYS A 177 -11.04 12.34 -16.37
C LYS A 177 -9.58 12.19 -16.79
N LEU A 178 -9.29 11.37 -17.78
CA LEU A 178 -7.92 11.20 -18.26
C LEU A 178 -7.36 12.52 -18.82
N THR A 179 -8.17 13.27 -19.57
CA THR A 179 -7.82 14.62 -20.05
C THR A 179 -7.54 15.57 -18.90
N ALA A 180 -8.38 15.60 -17.86
CA ALA A 180 -8.17 16.45 -16.69
C ALA A 180 -6.88 16.10 -15.93
N ILE A 181 -6.62 14.81 -15.72
CA ILE A 181 -5.42 14.32 -15.01
C ILE A 181 -4.15 14.65 -15.81
N THR A 182 -4.13 14.42 -17.12
CA THR A 182 -2.96 14.69 -17.98
C THR A 182 -2.72 16.19 -18.26
N ALA A 183 -3.74 17.03 -18.01
CA ALA A 183 -3.61 18.47 -17.93
C ALA A 183 -3.00 18.92 -16.60
N PHE A 184 -3.35 18.27 -15.49
CA PHE A 184 -2.83 18.56 -14.16
C PHE A 184 -1.35 18.19 -14.00
N THR A 185 -0.94 17.02 -14.51
CA THR A 185 0.44 16.54 -14.36
C THR A 185 0.97 15.87 -15.63
N LYS A 186 2.28 16.03 -15.86
CA LYS A 186 3.04 15.28 -16.90
C LYS A 186 3.74 14.05 -16.33
N ASP A 187 3.77 13.90 -15.01
CA ASP A 187 4.33 12.72 -14.36
C ASP A 187 3.30 11.58 -14.40
N SER A 188 3.63 10.52 -15.13
CA SER A 188 2.74 9.37 -15.28
C SER A 188 2.51 8.62 -13.97
N SER A 189 3.43 8.68 -13.01
CA SER A 189 3.25 8.06 -11.69
C SER A 189 2.23 8.79 -10.82
N ILE A 190 2.19 10.12 -10.91
CA ILE A 190 1.18 10.97 -10.27
C ILE A 190 -0.15 10.87 -11.02
N ALA A 191 -0.13 10.85 -12.35
CA ALA A 191 -1.34 10.64 -13.14
C ALA A 191 -2.00 9.29 -12.81
N ARG A 192 -1.20 8.23 -12.70
CA ARG A 192 -1.66 6.89 -12.32
C ARG A 192 -2.26 6.86 -10.92
N LEU A 193 -1.67 7.59 -9.97
CA LEU A 193 -2.21 7.77 -8.63
C LEU A 193 -3.63 8.35 -8.66
N HIS A 194 -3.84 9.47 -9.36
CA HIS A 194 -5.15 10.10 -9.43
C HIS A 194 -6.19 9.23 -10.15
N LEU A 195 -5.76 8.52 -11.20
CA LEU A 195 -6.61 7.56 -11.91
C LEU A 195 -7.03 6.43 -10.95
N LEU A 196 -6.08 5.83 -10.24
CA LEU A 196 -6.35 4.76 -9.28
C LEU A 196 -7.23 5.24 -8.13
N SER A 197 -7.00 6.42 -7.58
CA SER A 197 -7.79 7.01 -6.50
C SER A 197 -9.25 7.18 -6.91
N HIS A 198 -9.50 7.72 -8.11
CA HIS A 198 -10.86 7.87 -8.63
C HIS A 198 -11.56 6.51 -8.84
N TYR A 199 -10.86 5.58 -9.48
CA TYR A 199 -11.38 4.26 -9.86
C TYR A 199 -11.28 3.19 -8.75
N SER A 200 -10.95 3.59 -7.53
CA SER A 200 -11.06 2.76 -6.32
C SER A 200 -12.08 3.32 -5.33
N SER A 201 -12.37 4.62 -5.38
CA SER A 201 -13.32 5.29 -4.47
C SER A 201 -14.67 5.58 -5.13
N GLN A 202 -14.68 6.33 -6.22
CA GLN A 202 -15.90 6.88 -6.83
C GLN A 202 -16.54 5.88 -7.80
N ASP A 203 -15.71 5.22 -8.61
CA ASP A 203 -16.13 4.12 -9.47
C ASP A 203 -15.29 2.87 -9.11
N PRO A 204 -15.84 1.86 -8.39
CA PRO A 204 -15.07 0.77 -7.78
C PRO A 204 -14.57 -0.29 -8.80
N CYS A 205 -13.92 0.17 -9.85
CA CYS A 205 -13.24 -0.64 -10.86
C CYS A 205 -12.07 -1.43 -10.30
N PHE A 206 -11.45 -0.97 -9.21
CA PHE A 206 -10.30 -1.63 -8.61
C PHE A 206 -10.41 -1.72 -7.09
N LYS A 207 -10.00 -2.87 -6.57
CA LYS A 207 -9.81 -3.09 -5.13
C LYS A 207 -8.33 -3.11 -4.81
N ILE A 208 -7.94 -2.30 -3.83
CA ILE A 208 -6.56 -2.21 -3.32
C ILE A 208 -6.41 -3.19 -2.16
N GLN A 209 -5.30 -3.92 -2.14
CA GLN A 209 -4.90 -4.87 -1.10
C GLN A 209 -3.42 -4.65 -0.75
N PHE A 210 -3.05 -4.96 0.50
CA PHE A 210 -1.69 -4.84 1.02
C PHE A 210 -1.07 -6.20 1.29
#